data_AF-R1EI86-F1
#
_entry.id   AF-R1EI86-F1
#
_cell.length_a   1.000
_cell.length_b   1.000
_cell.length_c   1.000
_cell.angle_alpha   90.00
_cell.angle_beta   90.00
_cell.angle_gamma   90.00
#
_symmetry.space_group_name_H-M   'P 1'
#
loop_
_entity.id
_entity.type
_entity.pdbx_description
1 polymer ?
#
loop_
_entity_poly.entity_id
_entity_poly.type
_entity_poly.pdbx_seq_one_letter_code
_entity_poly.pdbx_strand_id
1 'polypeptide(L)'
;MAAAALCDGDVKMVIWDLDGTLWRGTLDEADADDDLADGSLAPLIRLLAQRGIVSSVCSFNDEERARAALQRLGVWELIVFPAISFDSAFSKPAAIRATLSAAGLSPANALFCDDEPRHRAAAAAALPGLLTCAPSLLPPESALRRCGSADPGCSRLQKYRLLEARRRAEAAAVSQAGAGDAAAQRFLDSCEVVDLDRLVALTQRTNRLNYTRRRRGCRWGRTTPHLPGACTEPSVYVSDRFGEHGLAGLVAVRRGALRHFLFSCRLLGLHVEDA
;
A
#
# COMPACT_ATOMS: atom_id res chain seq x y z
N MET A 1 17.90 7.86 -11.84
CA MET A 1 17.62 6.69 -10.99
C MET A 1 16.18 6.65 -10.49
N ALA A 2 15.62 7.72 -9.88
CA ALA A 2 14.23 7.72 -9.40
C ALA A 2 13.18 7.42 -10.49
N ALA A 3 13.37 8.00 -11.69
CA ALA A 3 12.52 7.70 -12.85
C ALA A 3 12.54 6.23 -13.26
N ALA A 4 13.72 5.60 -13.32
CA ALA A 4 13.83 4.18 -13.65
C ALA A 4 13.12 3.32 -12.61
N ALA A 5 13.36 3.56 -11.32
CA ALA A 5 12.75 2.78 -10.26
C ALA A 5 11.21 2.91 -10.18
N LEU A 6 10.65 4.09 -10.47
CA LEU A 6 9.20 4.26 -10.61
C LEU A 6 8.63 3.42 -11.77
N CYS A 7 9.40 3.26 -12.84
CA CYS A 7 8.97 2.63 -14.09
C CYS A 7 9.27 1.14 -14.18
N ASP A 8 10.25 0.64 -13.41
CA ASP A 8 10.60 -0.78 -13.33
C ASP A 8 9.57 -1.60 -12.51
N GLY A 9 8.60 -0.92 -11.89
CA GLY A 9 7.45 -1.54 -11.20
C GLY A 9 7.71 -1.93 -9.74
N ASP A 10 8.90 -1.63 -9.23
CA ASP A 10 9.29 -1.94 -7.85
C ASP A 10 8.71 -0.95 -6.84
N VAL A 11 8.51 0.30 -7.24
CA VAL A 11 7.88 1.32 -6.40
C VAL A 11 6.37 1.12 -6.38
N LYS A 12 5.82 0.99 -5.16
CA LYS A 12 4.39 0.81 -4.88
C LYS A 12 3.79 2.00 -4.15
N MET A 13 4.62 2.82 -3.51
CA MET A 13 4.23 4.00 -2.75
C MET A 13 5.21 5.15 -2.98
N VAL A 14 4.69 6.36 -3.16
CA VAL A 14 5.48 7.60 -3.05
C VAL A 14 5.09 8.29 -1.76
N ILE A 15 6.09 8.70 -0.98
CA ILE A 15 5.93 9.44 0.27
C ILE A 15 6.41 10.87 -0.01
N TRP A 16 5.51 11.83 0.14
CA TRP A 16 5.75 13.23 -0.19
C TRP A 16 6.04 14.04 1.07
N ASP A 17 7.07 14.87 1.04
CA ASP A 17 7.08 16.08 1.85
C ASP A 17 6.04 17.08 1.33
N LEU A 18 5.74 18.12 2.11
CA LEU A 18 4.72 19.12 1.77
C LEU A 18 5.32 20.43 1.28
N ASP A 19 5.79 21.25 2.22
CA ASP A 19 6.38 22.57 1.92
C ASP A 19 7.63 22.41 1.04
N GLY A 20 7.77 23.26 0.03
CA GLY A 20 8.85 23.17 -0.96
C GLY A 20 8.78 21.95 -1.91
N THR A 21 7.83 21.03 -1.70
CA THR A 21 7.71 19.78 -2.46
C THR A 21 6.40 19.66 -3.23
N LEU A 22 5.24 19.64 -2.58
CA LEU A 22 3.94 19.55 -3.25
C LEU A 22 3.41 20.92 -3.70
N TRP A 23 3.88 21.98 -3.07
CA TRP A 23 3.66 23.39 -3.39
C TRP A 23 4.94 24.17 -3.14
N ARG A 24 4.97 25.43 -3.57
CA ARG A 24 6.14 26.28 -3.34
C ARG A 24 6.13 26.86 -1.93
N GLY A 25 7.34 26.99 -1.36
CA GLY A 25 7.53 27.61 -0.06
C GLY A 25 6.79 26.90 1.08
N THR A 26 6.58 27.65 2.14
CA THR A 26 5.72 27.27 3.27
C THR A 26 4.36 27.92 3.08
N LEU A 27 3.29 27.24 3.47
CA LEU A 27 1.98 27.88 3.50
C LEU A 27 2.07 29.13 4.39
N ASP A 28 1.77 30.31 3.85
CA ASP A 28 1.50 31.54 4.59
C ASP A 28 0.05 31.97 4.30
N GLU A 29 -0.66 32.48 5.31
CA GLU A 29 -2.12 32.76 5.21
C GLU A 29 -2.48 33.74 4.08
N ALA A 30 -1.54 34.59 3.65
CA ALA A 30 -1.78 35.62 2.64
C ALA A 30 -1.69 35.11 1.18
N ASP A 31 -0.82 34.15 0.90
CA ASP A 31 -0.43 33.75 -0.47
C ASP A 31 -0.74 32.27 -0.80
N ALA A 32 -1.43 31.57 0.11
CA ALA A 32 -1.68 30.13 0.02
C ALA A 32 -2.35 29.69 -1.30
N ASP A 33 -3.16 30.53 -1.96
CA ASP A 33 -3.83 30.14 -3.20
C ASP A 33 -2.87 30.13 -4.40
N ASP A 34 -1.94 31.08 -4.47
CA ASP A 34 -0.94 31.17 -5.54
C ASP A 34 0.17 30.12 -5.36
N ASP A 35 0.60 29.88 -4.12
CA ASP A 35 1.59 28.84 -3.78
C ASP A 35 1.09 27.42 -4.10
N LEU A 36 -0.22 27.19 -3.94
CA LEU A 36 -0.86 25.92 -4.28
C LEU A 36 -1.11 25.77 -5.79
N ALA A 37 -1.23 26.86 -6.54
CA ALA A 37 -1.54 26.82 -7.97
C ALA A 37 -0.30 26.65 -8.86
N ASP A 38 0.81 27.33 -8.56
CA ASP A 38 2.00 27.33 -9.41
C ASP A 38 2.98 26.19 -9.05
N GLY A 39 3.13 25.23 -9.95
CA GLY A 39 4.13 24.15 -9.82
C GLY A 39 3.73 23.02 -8.89
N SER A 40 2.45 22.91 -8.51
CA SER A 40 1.98 21.81 -7.67
C SER A 40 2.14 20.44 -8.33
N LEU A 41 2.57 19.46 -7.53
CA LEU A 41 2.65 18.06 -7.94
C LEU A 41 1.32 17.30 -7.80
N ALA A 42 0.21 17.99 -7.52
CA ALA A 42 -1.12 17.38 -7.42
C ALA A 42 -1.55 16.56 -8.67
N PRO A 43 -1.32 17.01 -9.92
CA PRO A 43 -1.59 16.19 -11.11
C PRO A 43 -0.80 14.88 -11.12
N LEU A 44 0.42 14.89 -10.58
CA LEU A 44 1.29 13.73 -10.50
C LEU A 44 0.73 12.68 -9.54
N ILE A 45 0.24 13.10 -8.38
CA ILE A 45 -0.42 12.22 -7.39
C ILE A 45 -1.62 11.51 -8.05
N ARG A 46 -2.44 12.24 -8.81
CA ARG A 46 -3.60 11.68 -9.53
C ARG A 46 -3.15 10.63 -10.55
N LEU A 47 -2.11 10.93 -11.33
CA LEU A 47 -1.58 9.99 -12.29
C LEU A 47 -1.06 8.72 -11.61
N LEU A 48 -0.27 8.85 -10.54
CA LEU A 48 0.27 7.70 -9.82
C LEU A 48 -0.82 6.80 -9.27
N ALA A 49 -1.90 7.37 -8.73
CA ALA A 49 -3.07 6.62 -8.28
C ALA A 49 -3.70 5.78 -9.42
N GLN A 50 -3.87 6.38 -10.60
CA GLN A 50 -4.37 5.70 -11.81
C GLN A 50 -3.39 4.66 -12.37
N ARG A 51 -2.13 4.68 -11.90
CA ARG A 51 -1.07 3.72 -12.23
C ARG A 51 -0.81 2.72 -11.08
N GLY A 52 -1.70 2.69 -10.09
CA GLY A 52 -1.64 1.75 -8.97
C GLY A 52 -0.49 2.01 -7.98
N ILE A 53 0.15 3.17 -8.06
CA ILE A 53 1.17 3.63 -7.12
C ILE A 53 0.48 4.56 -6.12
N VAL A 54 0.44 4.17 -4.85
CA VAL A 54 -0.27 4.95 -3.82
C VAL A 54 0.59 6.09 -3.30
N SER A 55 -0.03 7.15 -2.78
CA SER A 55 0.67 8.28 -2.20
C SER A 55 0.45 8.37 -0.69
N SER A 56 1.49 8.72 0.04
CA SER A 56 1.47 9.04 1.47
C SER A 56 2.19 10.38 1.67
N VAL A 57 2.06 11.00 2.84
CA VAL A 57 2.75 12.25 3.18
C VAL A 57 3.55 12.08 4.47
N CYS A 58 4.72 12.70 4.54
CA CYS A 58 5.59 12.71 5.72
C CYS A 58 6.21 14.10 5.90
N SER A 59 5.62 14.93 6.75
CA SER A 59 5.99 16.35 6.87
C SER A 59 5.99 16.83 8.31
N PHE A 60 6.95 17.70 8.62
CA PHE A 60 6.94 18.49 9.85
C PHE A 60 6.05 19.71 9.61
N ASN A 61 4.76 19.63 9.94
CA ASN A 61 3.77 20.67 9.64
C ASN A 61 2.58 20.55 10.61
N ASP A 62 1.74 21.58 10.66
CA ASP A 62 0.45 21.52 11.33
C ASP A 62 -0.52 20.62 10.54
N GLU A 63 -1.12 19.64 11.20
CA GLU A 63 -1.94 18.62 10.54
C GLU A 63 -3.21 19.21 9.92
N GLU A 64 -3.89 20.11 10.63
CA GLU A 64 -5.15 20.70 10.15
C GLU A 64 -4.90 21.58 8.93
N ARG A 65 -3.85 22.40 8.99
CA ARG A 65 -3.45 23.29 7.89
C ARG A 65 -3.00 22.52 6.65
N ALA A 66 -2.11 21.54 6.85
CA ALA A 66 -1.65 20.67 5.77
C ALA A 66 -2.81 19.90 5.12
N ARG A 67 -3.73 19.38 5.93
CA ARG A 67 -4.93 18.68 5.45
C ARG A 67 -5.82 19.61 4.62
N ALA A 68 -6.08 20.82 5.09
CA ALA A 68 -6.88 21.81 4.37
C ALA A 68 -6.25 22.15 3.01
N ALA A 69 -4.93 22.35 2.96
CA ALA A 69 -4.20 22.58 1.71
C ALA A 69 -4.32 21.39 0.74
N LEU A 70 -4.11 20.15 1.21
CA LEU A 70 -4.27 18.94 0.40
C LEU A 70 -5.72 18.74 -0.10
N GLN A 71 -6.71 19.17 0.67
CA GLN A 71 -8.12 19.16 0.27
C GLN A 71 -8.40 20.20 -0.82
N ARG A 72 -7.86 21.43 -0.68
CA ARG A 72 -7.94 22.47 -1.72
C ARG A 72 -7.26 22.05 -3.02
N LEU A 73 -6.12 21.36 -2.93
CA LEU A 73 -5.45 20.74 -4.08
C LEU A 73 -6.25 19.56 -4.67
N GLY A 74 -7.28 19.08 -4.00
CA GLY A 74 -8.11 17.96 -4.43
C GLY A 74 -7.36 16.62 -4.47
N VAL A 75 -6.37 16.44 -3.57
CA VAL A 75 -5.54 15.22 -3.49
C VAL A 75 -5.57 14.55 -2.12
N TRP A 76 -6.15 15.17 -1.09
CA TRP A 76 -6.32 14.54 0.23
C TRP A 76 -6.92 13.13 0.13
N GLU A 77 -7.92 12.96 -0.75
CA GLU A 77 -8.57 11.66 -0.94
C GLU A 77 -7.69 10.60 -1.66
N LEU A 78 -6.50 10.98 -2.11
CA LEU A 78 -5.52 10.10 -2.74
C LEU A 78 -4.34 9.77 -1.81
N ILE A 79 -4.32 10.36 -0.62
CA ILE A 79 -3.30 10.13 0.40
C ILE A 79 -3.77 9.02 1.34
N VAL A 80 -2.84 8.13 1.69
CA VAL A 80 -3.00 7.08 2.70
C VAL A 80 -1.87 7.14 3.72
N PHE A 81 -2.17 6.81 4.98
CA PHE A 81 -1.23 6.81 6.09
C PHE A 81 -0.47 8.14 6.24
N PRO A 82 -1.16 9.30 6.28
CA PRO A 82 -0.48 10.59 6.43
C PRO A 82 0.27 10.62 7.77
N ALA A 83 1.53 11.04 7.72
CA ALA A 83 2.35 11.30 8.89
C ALA A 83 2.73 12.79 8.90
N ILE A 84 1.87 13.61 9.51
CA ILE A 84 2.07 15.04 9.66
C ILE A 84 2.10 15.33 11.15
N SER A 85 3.11 16.07 11.60
CA SER A 85 3.20 16.50 12.99
C SER A 85 4.07 17.74 13.11
N PHE A 86 3.70 18.62 14.03
CA PHE A 86 4.50 19.78 14.40
C PHE A 86 5.26 19.56 15.72
N ASP A 87 5.26 18.34 16.25
CA ASP A 87 6.01 17.99 17.46
C ASP A 87 7.50 18.00 17.17
N SER A 88 8.28 18.74 17.97
CA SER A 88 9.74 18.74 17.93
C SER A 88 10.42 17.35 17.98
N ALA A 89 9.76 16.34 18.55
CA ALA A 89 10.24 14.96 18.56
C ALA A 89 9.97 14.21 17.24
N PHE A 90 9.25 14.82 16.30
CA PHE A 90 8.91 14.22 15.02
C PHE A 90 10.17 13.97 14.18
N SER A 91 10.29 12.72 13.72
CA SER A 91 11.41 12.24 12.92
C SER A 91 10.88 11.67 11.62
N LYS A 92 11.18 12.32 10.49
CA LYS A 92 10.78 11.83 9.16
C LYS A 92 11.21 10.37 8.93
N PRO A 93 12.44 9.94 9.27
CA PRO A 93 12.81 8.52 9.15
C PRO A 93 11.97 7.57 9.99
N ALA A 94 11.63 7.93 11.23
CA ALA A 94 10.78 7.10 12.10
C ALA A 94 9.35 7.03 11.56
N ALA A 95 8.79 8.16 11.12
CA ALA A 95 7.48 8.27 10.51
C ALA A 95 7.39 7.42 9.23
N ILE A 96 8.35 7.55 8.30
CA ILE A 96 8.41 6.76 7.07
C ILE A 96 8.44 5.26 7.40
N ARG A 97 9.23 4.84 8.40
CA ARG A 97 9.28 3.43 8.83
C ARG A 97 7.92 2.94 9.32
N ALA A 98 7.23 3.74 10.13
CA ALA A 98 5.90 3.41 10.65
C ALA A 98 4.87 3.30 9.52
N THR A 99 4.85 4.27 8.60
CA THR A 99 4.01 4.29 7.40
C THR A 99 4.21 3.02 6.56
N LEU A 100 5.46 2.66 6.26
CA LEU A 100 5.76 1.46 5.46
C LEU A 100 5.38 0.16 6.19
N SER A 101 5.60 0.10 7.50
CA SER A 101 5.19 -1.04 8.33
C SER A 101 3.67 -1.22 8.32
N ALA A 102 2.92 -0.14 8.56
CA ALA A 102 1.46 -0.15 8.53
C ALA A 102 0.91 -0.56 7.15
N ALA A 103 1.58 -0.13 6.08
CA ALA A 103 1.27 -0.49 4.70
C ALA A 103 1.75 -1.90 4.29
N GLY A 104 2.54 -2.60 5.11
CA GLY A 104 3.14 -3.88 4.77
C GLY A 104 4.10 -3.82 3.57
N LEU A 105 4.81 -2.70 3.42
CA LEU A 105 5.78 -2.44 2.35
C LEU A 105 7.21 -2.46 2.88
N SER A 106 8.13 -2.93 2.04
CA SER A 106 9.56 -2.78 2.31
C SER A 106 10.06 -1.40 1.84
N PRO A 107 11.16 -0.86 2.41
CA PRO A 107 11.76 0.39 1.94
C PRO A 107 12.06 0.41 0.43
N ALA A 108 12.50 -0.72 -0.14
CA ALA A 108 12.74 -0.88 -1.57
C ALA A 108 11.49 -0.71 -2.46
N ASN A 109 10.29 -0.73 -1.88
CA ASN A 109 9.04 -0.49 -2.59
C ASN A 109 8.52 0.95 -2.46
N ALA A 110 9.33 1.86 -1.92
CA ALA A 110 8.92 3.24 -1.68
C ALA A 110 9.95 4.24 -2.21
N LEU A 111 9.42 5.38 -2.65
CA LEU A 111 10.18 6.57 -3.00
C LEU A 111 9.79 7.70 -2.06
N PHE A 112 10.78 8.29 -1.38
CA PHE A 112 10.59 9.49 -0.58
C PHE A 112 11.02 10.74 -1.38
N CYS A 113 10.07 11.64 -1.60
CA CYS A 113 10.28 12.89 -2.33
C CYS A 113 10.24 14.06 -1.35
N ASP A 114 11.35 14.79 -1.27
CA ASP A 114 11.57 15.91 -0.34
C ASP A 114 12.59 16.84 -0.99
N ASP A 115 12.39 18.15 -0.95
CA ASP A 115 13.26 19.14 -1.58
C ASP A 115 14.56 19.34 -0.81
N GLU A 116 14.55 19.12 0.50
CA GLU A 116 15.66 19.35 1.40
C GLU A 116 16.63 18.15 1.44
N PRO A 117 17.89 18.30 0.93
CA PRO A 117 18.86 17.21 0.85
C PRO A 117 19.14 16.49 2.17
N ARG A 118 19.14 17.21 3.31
CA ARG A 118 19.44 16.60 4.61
C ARG A 118 18.36 15.61 5.04
N HIS A 119 17.09 15.87 4.73
CA HIS A 119 15.98 14.95 5.05
C HIS A 119 16.10 13.67 4.21
N ARG A 120 16.39 13.81 2.91
CA ARG A 120 16.62 12.67 2.02
C ARG A 120 17.80 11.80 2.48
N ALA A 121 18.91 12.42 2.86
CA ALA A 121 20.08 11.70 3.35
C ALA A 121 19.79 10.96 4.66
N ALA A 122 19.12 11.60 5.62
CA ALA A 122 18.73 10.99 6.88
C ALA A 122 17.78 9.80 6.69
N ALA A 123 16.78 9.94 5.81
CA ALA A 123 15.85 8.86 5.49
C ALA A 123 16.55 7.66 4.82
N ALA A 124 17.41 7.92 3.83
CA ALA A 124 18.16 6.87 3.14
C ALA A 124 19.13 6.12 4.09
N ALA A 125 19.81 6.84 4.99
CA ALA A 125 20.71 6.25 5.97
C ALA A 125 19.97 5.36 6.98
N ALA A 126 18.80 5.80 7.45
CA ALA A 126 18.02 5.08 8.45
C ALA A 126 17.18 3.91 7.87
N LEU A 127 16.86 3.95 6.58
CA LEU A 127 16.08 2.92 5.88
C LEU A 127 16.82 2.40 4.65
N PRO A 128 17.71 1.41 4.82
CA PRO A 128 18.42 0.80 3.69
C PRO A 128 17.46 0.30 2.61
N GLY A 129 17.70 0.72 1.37
CA GLY A 129 16.87 0.40 0.21
C GLY A 129 15.74 1.39 -0.07
N LEU A 130 15.46 2.36 0.83
CA LEU A 130 14.54 3.45 0.52
C LEU A 130 15.11 4.30 -0.62
N LEU A 131 14.32 4.51 -1.67
CA LEU A 131 14.67 5.42 -2.74
C LEU A 131 14.34 6.85 -2.31
N THR A 132 15.19 7.81 -2.65
CA THR A 132 14.93 9.22 -2.37
C THR A 132 15.14 10.08 -3.62
N CYS A 133 14.37 11.16 -3.77
CA CYS A 133 14.55 12.11 -4.86
C CYS A 133 14.13 13.52 -4.46
N ALA A 134 14.76 14.52 -5.08
CA ALA A 134 14.23 15.89 -5.05
C ALA A 134 13.05 16.02 -6.03
N PRO A 135 12.09 16.93 -5.80
CA PRO A 135 10.96 17.19 -6.69
C PRO A 135 11.41 17.50 -8.13
N SER A 136 12.50 18.27 -8.28
CA SER A 136 13.07 18.65 -9.57
C SER A 136 13.66 17.48 -10.39
N LEU A 137 13.86 16.33 -9.75
CA LEU A 137 14.39 15.11 -10.38
C LEU A 137 13.29 14.10 -10.71
N LEU A 138 12.03 14.44 -10.43
CA LEU A 138 10.91 13.58 -10.82
C LEU A 138 10.80 13.54 -12.35
N PRO A 139 10.52 12.36 -12.92
CA PRO A 139 10.27 12.26 -14.34
C PRO A 139 9.01 13.05 -14.73
N PRO A 140 8.96 13.55 -15.97
CA PRO A 140 7.78 14.24 -16.48
C PRO A 140 6.58 13.28 -16.51
N GLU A 141 5.38 13.86 -16.45
CA GLU A 141 4.12 13.12 -16.46
C GLU A 141 4.03 12.11 -17.62
N SER A 142 4.51 12.50 -18.81
CA SER A 142 4.53 11.66 -20.02
C SER A 142 5.34 10.37 -19.88
N ALA A 143 6.40 10.38 -19.04
CA ALA A 143 7.14 9.18 -18.71
C ALA A 143 6.37 8.31 -17.71
N LEU A 144 5.79 8.93 -16.68
CA LEU A 144 5.08 8.23 -15.61
C LEU A 144 3.79 7.55 -16.04
N ARG A 145 3.15 8.01 -17.12
CA ARG A 145 1.99 7.32 -17.72
C ARG A 145 2.26 5.86 -18.06
N ARG A 146 3.53 5.48 -18.29
CA ARG A 146 3.93 4.11 -18.60
C ARG A 146 4.38 3.31 -17.38
N CYS A 147 4.53 3.95 -16.23
CA CYS A 147 5.13 3.38 -15.03
C CYS A 147 4.04 2.73 -14.15
N GLY A 148 4.34 1.65 -13.43
CA GLY A 148 3.32 0.89 -12.70
C GLY A 148 2.33 0.13 -13.60
N SER A 149 1.27 -0.42 -13.03
CA SER A 149 0.21 -1.13 -13.77
C SER A 149 -1.00 -0.22 -13.98
N ALA A 150 -1.68 -0.31 -15.11
CA ALA A 150 -2.91 0.45 -15.30
C ALA A 150 -3.94 0.08 -14.22
N ASP A 151 -4.39 1.09 -13.46
CA ASP A 151 -5.40 0.97 -12.41
C ASP A 151 -6.35 2.18 -12.47
N PRO A 152 -7.10 2.41 -13.57
CA PRO A 152 -7.93 3.61 -13.73
C PRO A 152 -8.99 3.77 -12.64
N GLY A 153 -9.42 2.67 -12.03
CA GLY A 153 -10.36 2.66 -10.91
C GLY A 153 -9.71 2.86 -9.53
N CYS A 154 -8.40 3.12 -9.46
CA CYS A 154 -7.65 3.31 -8.21
C CYS A 154 -7.89 2.19 -7.18
N SER A 155 -8.02 0.95 -7.65
CA SER A 155 -8.35 -0.21 -6.80
C SER A 155 -7.29 -0.49 -5.75
N ARG A 156 -6.02 -0.16 -6.03
CA ARG A 156 -4.93 -0.27 -5.06
C ARG A 156 -5.06 0.76 -3.95
N LEU A 157 -5.38 2.00 -4.28
CA LEU A 157 -5.63 3.06 -3.30
C LEU A 157 -6.75 2.65 -2.33
N GLN A 158 -7.88 2.15 -2.84
CA GLN A 158 -9.00 1.68 -2.03
C GLN A 158 -8.56 0.60 -1.02
N LYS A 159 -7.79 -0.40 -1.46
CA LYS A 159 -7.25 -1.45 -0.58
C LYS A 159 -6.37 -0.89 0.54
N TYR A 160 -5.53 0.09 0.25
CA TYR A 160 -4.69 0.72 1.27
C TYR A 160 -5.49 1.59 2.24
N ARG A 161 -6.58 2.23 1.80
CA ARG A 161 -7.51 2.97 2.69
C ARG A 161 -8.21 2.05 3.68
N LEU A 162 -8.67 0.88 3.21
CA LEU A 162 -9.25 -0.12 4.11
C LEU A 162 -8.25 -0.58 5.16
N LEU A 163 -7.01 -0.84 4.75
CA LEU A 163 -5.92 -1.21 5.66
C LEU A 163 -5.63 -0.10 6.67
N GLU A 164 -5.59 1.16 6.24
CA GLU A 164 -5.39 2.32 7.11
C GLU A 164 -6.51 2.46 8.15
N ALA A 165 -7.77 2.39 7.72
CA ALA A 165 -8.93 2.46 8.61
C ALA A 165 -8.87 1.37 9.68
N ARG A 166 -8.48 0.16 9.29
CA ARG A 166 -8.27 -0.95 10.21
C ARG A 166 -7.15 -0.66 11.22
N ARG A 167 -5.97 -0.21 10.76
CA ARG A 167 -4.85 0.11 11.64
C ARG A 167 -5.21 1.19 12.66
N ARG A 168 -5.97 2.21 12.25
CA ARG A 168 -6.49 3.23 13.17
C ARG A 168 -7.44 2.63 14.21
N ALA A 169 -8.35 1.76 13.79
CA ALA A 169 -9.27 1.09 14.71
C ALA A 169 -8.53 0.17 15.71
N GLU A 170 -7.52 -0.58 15.25
CA GLU A 170 -6.65 -1.42 16.10
C GLU A 170 -5.91 -0.55 17.14
N ALA A 171 -5.29 0.56 16.71
CA ALA A 171 -4.58 1.47 17.60
C ALA A 171 -5.52 2.11 18.65
N ALA A 172 -6.73 2.52 18.23
CA ALA A 172 -7.74 3.07 19.13
C ALA A 172 -8.21 2.03 20.16
N ALA A 173 -8.38 0.77 19.75
CA ALA A 173 -8.75 -0.32 20.65
C ALA A 173 -7.65 -0.61 21.68
N VAL A 174 -6.39 -0.64 21.27
CA VAL A 174 -5.23 -0.81 22.18
C VAL A 174 -5.11 0.36 23.17
N SER A 175 -5.43 1.59 22.74
CA SER A 175 -5.40 2.75 23.63
C SER A 175 -6.53 2.77 24.66
N GLN A 176 -7.65 2.10 24.40
CA GLN A 176 -8.82 2.06 25.28
C GLN A 176 -8.88 0.80 26.15
N ALA A 177 -8.26 -0.29 25.72
CA ALA A 177 -8.17 -1.54 26.47
C ALA A 177 -6.69 -1.84 26.76
N GLY A 178 -6.28 -1.82 28.03
CA GLY A 178 -5.01 -2.42 28.43
C GLY A 178 -4.98 -3.87 27.97
N ALA A 179 -4.15 -4.15 26.94
CA ALA A 179 -3.82 -5.46 26.37
C ALA A 179 -4.78 -6.61 26.75
N GLY A 180 -5.98 -6.60 26.17
CA GLY A 180 -6.92 -7.71 26.22
C GLY A 180 -7.18 -8.23 24.81
N ASP A 181 -6.86 -9.50 24.57
CA ASP A 181 -7.22 -10.26 23.36
C ASP A 181 -8.73 -10.19 23.10
N ALA A 182 -9.18 -9.27 22.26
CA ALA A 182 -10.55 -9.26 21.76
C ALA A 182 -10.71 -8.33 20.56
N ALA A 183 -10.63 -8.87 19.34
CA ALA A 183 -11.58 -8.61 18.24
C ALA A 183 -11.08 -9.16 16.90
N ALA A 184 -11.05 -10.48 16.75
CA ALA A 184 -11.10 -11.11 15.43
C ALA A 184 -12.56 -11.45 15.12
N GLN A 185 -13.25 -10.59 14.36
CA GLN A 185 -14.58 -10.91 13.83
C GLN A 185 -14.41 -11.86 12.64
N ARG A 186 -14.87 -13.10 12.83
CA ARG A 186 -14.88 -14.20 11.86
C ARG A 186 -15.86 -13.93 10.71
N PHE A 187 -15.43 -14.12 9.47
CA PHE A 187 -16.30 -14.42 8.33
C PHE A 187 -15.60 -15.43 7.40
N LEU A 188 -16.17 -16.63 7.32
CA LEU A 188 -15.85 -17.68 6.35
C LEU A 188 -17.13 -17.89 5.55
N ASP A 189 -17.30 -17.15 4.45
CA ASP A 189 -18.37 -17.44 3.51
C ASP A 189 -17.83 -18.30 2.36
N SER A 190 -18.63 -19.30 2.01
CA SER A 190 -18.34 -20.37 1.05
C SER A 190 -17.78 -19.88 -0.28
N CYS A 191 -16.92 -20.68 -0.91
CA CYS A 191 -16.25 -20.33 -2.17
C CYS A 191 -16.71 -21.15 -3.37
N GLU A 192 -17.12 -20.44 -4.43
CA GLU A 192 -17.07 -20.91 -5.82
C GLU A 192 -15.81 -20.35 -6.52
N VAL A 193 -15.25 -21.14 -7.44
CA VAL A 193 -14.01 -20.82 -8.18
C VAL A 193 -14.34 -19.84 -9.31
N VAL A 194 -13.83 -18.61 -9.25
CA VAL A 194 -14.14 -17.59 -10.30
C VAL A 194 -12.92 -17.14 -11.11
N ASP A 195 -11.67 -17.23 -10.62
CA ASP A 195 -10.52 -16.65 -11.36
C ASP A 195 -9.17 -17.36 -11.11
N LEU A 196 -8.72 -18.11 -12.12
CA LEU A 196 -7.46 -18.87 -12.12
C LEU A 196 -6.21 -17.99 -12.27
N ASP A 197 -6.29 -16.85 -12.97
CA ASP A 197 -5.14 -15.97 -13.20
C ASP A 197 -4.70 -15.28 -11.90
N ARG A 198 -5.69 -14.95 -11.05
CA ARG A 198 -5.46 -14.37 -9.73
C ARG A 198 -4.80 -15.35 -8.75
N LEU A 199 -5.08 -16.65 -8.86
CA LEU A 199 -4.43 -17.71 -8.09
C LEU A 199 -2.94 -17.85 -8.44
N VAL A 200 -2.60 -17.78 -9.73
CA VAL A 200 -1.21 -17.78 -10.20
C VAL A 200 -0.46 -16.56 -9.64
N ALA A 201 -1.06 -15.38 -9.70
CA ALA A 201 -0.43 -14.17 -9.15
C ALA A 201 -0.17 -14.27 -7.63
N LEU A 202 -1.07 -14.90 -6.86
CA LEU A 202 -0.89 -15.12 -5.42
C LEU A 202 0.24 -16.12 -5.12
N THR A 203 0.29 -17.26 -5.81
CA THR A 203 1.36 -18.26 -5.61
C THR A 203 2.75 -17.70 -5.88
N GLN A 204 2.87 -16.76 -6.82
CA GLN A 204 4.14 -16.12 -7.18
C GLN A 204 4.56 -14.99 -6.23
N ARG A 205 3.61 -14.34 -5.54
CA ARG A 205 3.87 -13.16 -4.69
C ARG A 205 4.00 -13.50 -3.20
N THR A 206 3.45 -14.62 -2.75
CA THR A 206 3.44 -14.99 -1.33
C THR A 206 4.70 -15.77 -0.94
N ASN A 207 5.70 -15.09 -0.36
CA ASN A 207 6.97 -15.71 0.05
C ASN A 207 7.00 -16.18 1.51
N ARG A 208 6.41 -15.45 2.47
CA ARG A 208 6.43 -15.80 3.90
C ARG A 208 5.32 -16.78 4.32
N LEU A 209 4.19 -16.76 3.63
CA LEU A 209 2.99 -17.56 3.97
C LEU A 209 2.68 -18.65 2.93
N ASN A 210 3.65 -19.03 2.11
CA ASN A 210 3.54 -20.24 1.30
C ASN A 210 4.13 -21.41 2.09
N TYR A 211 3.31 -22.00 2.94
CA TYR A 211 3.70 -23.07 3.87
C TYR A 211 4.19 -24.32 3.14
N THR A 212 3.73 -24.52 1.91
CA THR A 212 4.14 -25.65 1.07
C THR A 212 5.43 -25.39 0.27
N ARG A 213 5.91 -24.13 0.21
CA ARG A 213 7.05 -23.65 -0.60
C ARG A 213 7.01 -24.04 -2.09
N ARG A 214 5.88 -24.50 -2.60
CA ARG A 214 5.70 -24.89 -4.00
C ARG A 214 5.37 -23.65 -4.83
N ARG A 215 6.23 -23.33 -5.80
CA ARG A 215 6.13 -22.15 -6.68
C ARG A 215 5.87 -22.49 -8.16
N ARG A 216 5.65 -23.77 -8.50
CA ARG A 216 5.68 -24.18 -9.91
C ARG A 216 4.50 -23.63 -10.70
N GLY A 217 4.81 -23.10 -11.88
CA GLY A 217 3.86 -22.83 -12.95
C GLY A 217 3.23 -24.14 -13.41
N CYS A 218 2.11 -24.49 -12.80
CA CYS A 218 1.25 -25.48 -13.38
C CYS A 218 0.62 -24.83 -14.61
N ARG A 219 0.63 -25.55 -15.73
CA ARG A 219 -0.30 -25.33 -16.82
C ARG A 219 -1.69 -25.50 -16.20
N TRP A 220 -2.27 -24.42 -15.68
CA TRP A 220 -3.65 -24.36 -15.17
C TRP A 220 -4.56 -24.48 -16.39
N GLY A 221 -4.63 -25.70 -16.92
CA GLY A 221 -5.36 -25.98 -18.14
C GLY A 221 -6.83 -25.70 -17.91
N ARG A 222 -7.40 -24.84 -18.75
CA ARG A 222 -8.84 -24.62 -18.95
C ARG A 222 -9.66 -25.89 -19.28
N THR A 223 -9.08 -27.07 -19.14
CA THR A 223 -9.63 -28.34 -19.57
C THR A 223 -9.28 -29.41 -18.56
N THR A 224 -10.13 -29.62 -17.56
CA THR A 224 -10.42 -30.97 -17.08
C THR A 224 -11.82 -30.98 -16.47
N PRO A 225 -12.83 -31.53 -17.17
CA PRO A 225 -14.08 -31.90 -16.55
C PRO A 225 -13.80 -33.06 -15.59
N HIS A 226 -14.37 -32.99 -14.38
CA HIS A 226 -14.53 -34.08 -13.41
C HIS A 226 -13.64 -35.32 -13.61
N LEU A 227 -12.41 -35.29 -13.07
CA LEU A 227 -11.61 -36.51 -12.87
C LEU A 227 -12.02 -37.17 -11.53
N PRO A 228 -12.26 -38.49 -11.48
CA PRO A 228 -12.46 -39.20 -10.21
C PRO A 228 -11.15 -39.19 -9.41
N GLY A 229 -11.18 -38.59 -8.21
CA GLY A 229 -10.00 -38.32 -7.38
C GLY A 229 -9.67 -36.82 -7.23
N ALA A 230 -10.70 -35.98 -7.26
CA ALA A 230 -10.67 -34.53 -7.35
C ALA A 230 -9.66 -33.87 -6.38
N CYS A 231 -8.86 -32.94 -6.93
CA CYS A 231 -8.37 -31.83 -6.14
C CYS A 231 -9.59 -30.98 -5.77
N THR A 232 -9.87 -30.81 -4.48
CA THR A 232 -10.70 -29.71 -4.03
C THR A 232 -9.80 -28.48 -3.92
N GLU A 233 -10.16 -27.42 -4.62
CA GLU A 233 -9.40 -26.15 -4.67
C GLU A 233 -10.25 -25.02 -4.06
N PRO A 234 -10.52 -25.05 -2.75
CA PRO A 234 -11.13 -23.91 -2.07
C PRO A 234 -10.20 -22.70 -2.16
N SER A 235 -10.63 -21.73 -2.96
CA SER A 235 -10.21 -20.34 -2.81
C SER A 235 -10.72 -19.81 -1.47
N VAL A 236 -10.07 -18.82 -0.88
CA VAL A 236 -10.55 -18.16 0.34
C VAL A 236 -10.75 -16.69 0.01
N TYR A 237 -11.99 -16.22 0.08
CA TYR A 237 -12.33 -14.80 0.01
C TYR A 237 -12.54 -14.28 1.44
N VAL A 238 -12.03 -13.08 1.72
CA VAL A 238 -12.14 -12.48 3.05
C VAL A 238 -12.81 -11.12 2.93
N SER A 239 -13.81 -10.89 3.76
CA SER A 239 -14.44 -9.60 4.02
C SER A 239 -14.42 -9.33 5.53
N ASP A 240 -14.33 -8.06 5.91
CA ASP A 240 -14.47 -7.63 7.30
C ASP A 240 -15.39 -6.40 7.38
N ARG A 241 -15.59 -5.86 8.59
CA ARG A 241 -16.41 -4.65 8.81
C ARG A 241 -15.91 -3.40 8.07
N PHE A 242 -14.69 -3.41 7.54
CA PHE A 242 -14.11 -2.31 6.79
C PHE A 242 -14.33 -2.48 5.28
N GLY A 243 -14.40 -3.72 4.78
CA GLY A 243 -14.81 -4.00 3.40
C GLY A 243 -14.35 -5.34 2.86
N GLU A 244 -14.51 -5.54 1.56
CA GLU A 244 -14.08 -6.76 0.87
C GLU A 244 -12.59 -6.72 0.51
N HIS A 245 -11.84 -7.73 0.95
CA HIS A 245 -10.41 -7.88 0.65
C HIS A 245 -10.16 -8.69 -0.63
N GLY A 246 -11.19 -9.40 -1.11
CA GLY A 246 -11.14 -10.27 -2.29
C GLY A 246 -10.38 -11.58 -2.04
N LEU A 247 -9.83 -12.18 -3.10
CA LEU A 247 -9.10 -13.45 -3.00
C LEU A 247 -7.88 -13.32 -2.08
N ALA A 248 -7.94 -14.05 -0.98
CA ALA A 248 -7.15 -13.87 0.22
C ALA A 248 -6.25 -15.08 0.50
N GLY A 249 -6.66 -16.27 0.10
CA GLY A 249 -5.87 -17.48 0.24
C GLY A 249 -6.29 -18.59 -0.73
N LEU A 250 -5.48 -19.65 -0.75
CA LEU A 250 -5.76 -20.89 -1.48
C LEU A 250 -5.38 -22.07 -0.60
N VAL A 251 -6.33 -22.99 -0.45
CA VAL A 251 -6.08 -24.32 0.09
C VAL A 251 -6.34 -25.33 -1.02
N ALA A 252 -5.41 -26.24 -1.27
CA ALA A 252 -5.60 -27.32 -2.24
C ALA A 252 -5.28 -28.65 -1.57
N VAL A 253 -6.23 -29.58 -1.59
CA VAL A 253 -6.07 -30.92 -1.01
C VAL A 253 -6.23 -31.96 -2.12
N ARG A 254 -5.31 -32.92 -2.17
CA ARG A 254 -5.38 -34.04 -3.11
C ARG A 254 -5.14 -35.34 -2.38
N ARG A 255 -6.13 -36.24 -2.39
CA ARG A 255 -6.07 -37.57 -1.74
C ARG A 255 -5.67 -37.49 -0.25
N GLY A 256 -6.30 -36.58 0.48
CA GLY A 256 -6.02 -36.36 1.91
C GLY A 256 -4.69 -35.65 2.21
N ALA A 257 -3.90 -35.27 1.20
CA ALA A 257 -2.65 -34.54 1.38
C ALA A 257 -2.80 -33.06 0.98
N LEU A 258 -2.39 -32.16 1.87
CA LEU A 258 -2.31 -30.72 1.62
C LEU A 258 -1.24 -30.43 0.56
N ARG A 259 -1.65 -29.83 -0.56
CA ARG A 259 -0.78 -29.50 -1.71
C ARG A 259 -0.40 -28.03 -1.75
N HIS A 260 -1.34 -27.15 -1.41
CA HIS A 260 -1.13 -25.71 -1.31
C HIS A 260 -1.88 -25.18 -0.10
N PHE A 261 -1.21 -24.29 0.64
CA PHE A 261 -1.76 -23.54 1.75
C PHE A 261 -1.04 -22.20 1.76
N LEU A 262 -1.72 -21.19 1.22
CA LEU A 262 -1.15 -19.88 0.95
C LEU A 262 -2.13 -18.81 1.37
N PHE A 263 -1.65 -17.78 2.07
CA PHE A 263 -2.41 -16.58 2.37
C PHE A 263 -1.68 -15.32 1.94
N SER A 264 -2.42 -14.31 1.51
CA SER A 264 -1.87 -12.97 1.31
C SER A 264 -1.31 -12.45 2.63
N CYS A 265 -0.10 -11.89 2.61
CA CYS A 265 0.51 -11.24 3.78
C CYS A 265 -0.31 -10.06 4.35
N ARG A 266 -1.33 -9.62 3.62
CA ARG A 266 -2.29 -8.57 4.04
C ARG A 266 -3.33 -9.08 5.05
N LEU A 267 -3.41 -10.38 5.27
CA LEU A 267 -4.31 -11.01 6.25
C LEU A 267 -3.62 -11.33 7.57
N LEU A 268 -2.31 -11.07 7.69
CA LEU A 268 -1.59 -11.25 8.94
C LEU A 268 -2.24 -10.41 10.05
N GLY A 269 -2.72 -11.08 11.09
CA GLY A 269 -3.49 -10.49 12.19
C GLY A 269 -5.02 -10.57 12.04
N LEU A 270 -5.54 -11.26 11.01
CA LEU A 270 -6.97 -11.64 10.95
C LEU A 270 -7.25 -13.04 11.54
N HIS A 271 -6.21 -13.79 11.92
CA HIS A 271 -6.34 -15.16 12.43
C HIS A 271 -7.11 -16.08 11.47
N VAL A 272 -7.03 -15.82 10.17
CA VAL A 272 -7.67 -16.67 9.14
C VAL A 272 -6.98 -18.03 9.07
N GLU A 273 -5.70 -18.08 9.45
CA GLU A 273 -4.93 -19.30 9.62
C GLU A 273 -5.38 -20.18 10.79
N ASP A 274 -6.09 -19.60 11.77
CA ASP A 274 -6.56 -20.29 12.97
C ASP A 274 -8.02 -20.80 12.84
N ALA A 275 -8.67 -20.50 11.70
CA ALA A 275 -10.05 -20.89 11.38
C ALA A 275 -10.12 -22.22 10.62
#